data_AF-A0A7X0SFZ2-F1
#
_entry.id   AF-A0A7X0SFZ2-F1
#
_cell.length_a   1.000
_cell.length_b   1.000
_cell.length_c   1.000
_cell.angle_alpha   90.00
_cell.angle_beta   90.00
_cell.angle_gamma   90.00
#
_symmetry.space_group_name_H-M   'P 1'
#
loop_
_entity.id
_entity.type
_entity.pdbx_description
1 polymer ?
#
loop_
_entity_poly.entity_id
_entity_poly.type
_entity_poly.pdbx_seq_one_letter_code
_entity_poly.pdbx_strand_id
1 'polypeptide(L)'
;MAETFTGGSYTKTVLTEDTTFYRGYGGDAKQVGSYMSRIPQNGGIQSQIDLALKPEWGNTTEYVTEVTVPKGTVIYEGTAALQILNEEIGGTGQLIGGGNQVYCPWEELNPKWFGK
;
A
#
# COMPACT_ATOMS: atom_id res chain seq x y z
N MET A 1 5.56 -10.35 0.27
CA MET A 1 4.58 -9.68 -0.64
C MET A 1 3.28 -10.48 -0.73
N ALA A 2 3.27 -11.75 -1.18
CA ALA A 2 2.03 -12.53 -1.30
C ALA A 2 1.16 -12.52 -0.03
N GLU A 3 1.77 -12.70 1.14
CA GLU A 3 1.10 -12.68 2.47
C GLU A 3 0.44 -11.35 2.82
N THR A 4 0.79 -10.26 2.14
CA THR A 4 0.14 -8.95 2.34
C THR A 4 -1.19 -8.85 1.59
N PHE A 5 -1.52 -9.84 0.75
CA PHE A 5 -2.80 -9.92 0.05
C PHE A 5 -3.69 -10.99 0.67
N THR A 6 -5.00 -10.72 0.72
CA THR A 6 -5.99 -11.65 1.31
C THR A 6 -5.86 -13.03 0.68
N GLY A 7 -5.59 -14.04 1.51
CA GLY A 7 -5.41 -15.43 1.07
C GLY A 7 -4.24 -15.63 0.10
N GLY A 8 -3.25 -14.72 0.09
CA GLY A 8 -2.13 -14.77 -0.84
C GLY A 8 -2.48 -14.42 -2.30
N SER A 9 -3.71 -13.96 -2.55
CA SER A 9 -4.28 -13.81 -3.89
C SER A 9 -4.13 -12.39 -4.43
N TYR A 10 -3.50 -12.26 -5.59
CA TYR A 10 -3.31 -10.99 -6.31
C TYR A 10 -3.27 -11.23 -7.81
N THR A 11 -3.53 -10.18 -8.59
CA THR A 11 -3.39 -10.18 -10.04
C THR A 11 -2.10 -9.47 -10.41
N LYS A 12 -1.23 -10.16 -11.16
CA LYS A 12 -0.09 -9.53 -11.82
C LYS A 12 -0.57 -8.86 -13.10
N THR A 13 -0.35 -7.56 -13.23
CA THR A 13 -0.80 -6.76 -14.37
C THR A 13 0.36 -5.96 -14.95
N VAL A 14 0.48 -5.96 -16.28
CA VAL A 14 1.28 -4.95 -16.99
C VAL A 14 0.32 -3.82 -17.36
N LEU A 15 0.59 -2.61 -16.91
CA LEU A 15 -0.28 -1.46 -17.19
C LEU A 15 -0.34 -1.18 -18.69
N THR A 16 -1.54 -1.02 -19.24
CA THR A 16 -1.73 -0.69 -20.67
C THR A 16 -1.76 0.82 -20.93
N GLU A 17 -1.97 1.60 -19.87
CA GLU A 17 -2.02 3.06 -19.89
C GLU A 17 -1.37 3.64 -18.63
N ASP A 18 -1.00 4.92 -18.69
CA ASP A 18 -0.49 5.63 -17.52
C ASP A 18 -1.61 5.69 -16.47
N THR A 19 -1.32 5.20 -15.28
CA THR A 19 -2.32 5.01 -14.22
C THR A 19 -1.92 5.81 -12.98
N THR A 20 -2.86 6.60 -12.47
CA THR A 20 -2.68 7.29 -11.19
C THR A 20 -3.07 6.37 -10.03
N PHE A 21 -2.18 6.25 -9.06
CA PHE A 21 -2.42 5.63 -7.76
C PHE A 21 -2.21 6.66 -6.65
N TYR A 22 -2.53 6.26 -5.43
CA TYR A 22 -2.40 7.07 -4.23
C TYR A 22 -1.58 6.32 -3.19
N ARG A 23 -0.70 7.04 -2.50
CA ARG A 23 0.08 6.50 -1.39
C ARG A 23 -0.09 7.33 -0.15
N GLY A 24 -0.58 6.70 0.92
CA GLY A 24 -0.53 7.22 2.28
C GLY A 24 0.87 7.06 2.88
N TYR A 25 1.43 8.14 3.42
CA TYR A 25 2.74 8.17 4.06
C TYR A 25 2.77 9.15 5.24
N GLY A 26 3.84 9.13 6.03
CA GLY A 26 3.99 9.93 7.25
C GLY A 26 4.73 9.13 8.33
N GLY A 27 5.14 9.81 9.41
CA GLY A 27 6.02 9.22 10.41
C GLY A 27 7.33 8.73 9.79
N ASP A 28 7.61 7.44 9.93
CA ASP A 28 8.83 6.83 9.37
C ASP A 28 8.68 6.47 7.88
N ALA A 29 7.45 6.35 7.39
CA ALA A 29 7.17 6.00 6.01
C ALA A 29 7.42 7.19 5.07
N LYS A 30 8.34 6.99 4.11
CA LYS A 30 8.67 8.00 3.10
C LYS A 30 7.60 8.10 2.02
N GLN A 31 7.55 9.28 1.39
CA GLN A 31 6.67 9.59 0.27
C GLN A 31 6.83 8.58 -0.88
N VAL A 32 8.07 8.25 -1.25
CA VAL A 32 8.36 7.20 -2.24
C VAL A 32 8.24 5.83 -1.59
N GLY A 33 7.46 4.93 -2.18
CA GLY A 33 7.32 3.55 -1.69
C GLY A 33 6.55 2.61 -2.60
N SER A 34 6.77 1.31 -2.40
CA SER A 34 6.26 0.20 -3.24
C SER A 34 4.79 -0.12 -3.05
N TYR A 35 4.14 0.39 -2.00
CA TYR A 35 2.73 0.12 -1.70
C TYR A 35 1.87 1.37 -1.94
N MET A 36 0.79 1.18 -2.69
CA MET A 36 -0.15 2.20 -3.15
C MET A 36 -1.60 1.65 -3.17
N SER A 37 -2.56 2.47 -3.56
CA SER A 37 -3.98 2.12 -3.74
C SER A 37 -4.56 2.86 -4.95
N ARG A 38 -5.53 2.27 -5.65
CA ARG A 38 -6.37 2.96 -6.65
C ARG A 38 -7.31 3.99 -6.05
N ILE A 39 -7.62 3.83 -4.76
CA ILE A 39 -8.56 4.68 -4.03
C ILE A 39 -7.76 5.65 -3.16
N PRO A 40 -7.99 6.97 -3.30
CA PRO A 40 -7.37 7.95 -2.42
C PRO A 40 -7.81 7.69 -0.99
N GLN A 41 -6.84 7.66 -0.09
CA GLN A 41 -7.05 7.47 1.32
C GLN A 41 -7.37 8.81 1.97
N ASN A 42 -8.28 8.82 2.96
CA ASN A 42 -8.59 10.04 3.72
C ASN A 42 -7.58 10.32 4.85
N GLY A 43 -6.61 9.43 5.03
CA GLY A 43 -5.56 9.53 6.04
C GLY A 43 -5.98 9.05 7.43
N GLY A 44 -5.04 9.11 8.37
CA GLY A 44 -5.25 8.76 9.76
C GLY A 44 -5.63 7.29 9.99
N ILE A 45 -6.35 7.03 11.09
CA ILE A 45 -6.56 5.67 11.59
C ILE A 45 -7.41 4.78 10.67
N GLN A 46 -8.37 5.35 9.93
CA GLN A 46 -9.19 4.57 9.00
C GLN A 46 -8.34 4.00 7.86
N SER A 47 -7.43 4.80 7.30
CA SER A 47 -6.52 4.36 6.26
C SER A 47 -5.53 3.29 6.75
N GLN A 48 -5.11 3.37 8.01
CA GLN A 48 -4.29 2.32 8.62
C GLN A 48 -5.06 1.00 8.76
N ILE A 49 -6.35 1.04 9.08
CA ILE A 49 -7.20 -0.16 9.17
C ILE A 49 -7.44 -0.75 7.78
N ASP A 50 -7.86 0.06 6.82
CA ASP A 50 -8.24 -0.39 5.46
C ASP A 50 -7.04 -1.01 4.73
N LEU A 51 -5.87 -0.39 4.87
CA LEU A 51 -4.62 -0.85 4.26
C LEU A 51 -3.82 -1.80 5.15
N ALA A 52 -4.38 -2.17 6.32
CA ALA A 52 -3.76 -3.03 7.32
C ALA A 52 -2.30 -2.66 7.63
N LEU A 53 -2.05 -1.39 7.91
CA LEU A 53 -0.70 -0.88 8.21
C LEU A 53 -0.38 -1.13 9.68
N LYS A 54 0.50 -2.11 9.97
CA LYS A 54 0.93 -2.37 11.35
C LYS A 54 1.57 -1.10 11.94
N PRO A 55 1.17 -0.64 13.14
CA PRO A 55 1.73 0.56 13.76
C PRO A 55 3.25 0.51 13.93
N GLU A 56 3.82 -0.68 14.13
CA GLU A 56 5.27 -0.91 14.22
C GLU A 56 6.05 -0.53 12.94
N TRP A 57 5.37 -0.40 11.79
CA TRP A 57 5.98 0.08 10.55
C TRP A 57 6.12 1.61 10.51
N GLY A 58 5.56 2.33 11.49
CA GLY A 58 5.70 3.77 11.65
C GLY A 58 5.00 4.60 10.58
N ASN A 59 4.13 4.01 9.75
CA ASN A 59 3.37 4.76 8.74
C ASN A 59 2.11 5.37 9.37
N THR A 60 2.15 6.68 9.63
CA THR A 60 1.02 7.43 10.21
C THR A 60 -0.06 7.77 9.18
N THR A 61 0.23 7.66 7.87
CA THR A 61 -0.66 8.07 6.77
C THR A 61 -1.20 9.50 6.91
N GLU A 62 -0.37 10.41 7.46
CA GLU A 62 -0.71 11.83 7.63
C GLU A 62 -0.81 12.57 6.29
N TYR A 63 -0.10 12.06 5.28
CA TYR A 63 -0.03 12.65 3.96
C TYR A 63 -0.44 11.65 2.89
N VAL A 64 -0.98 12.17 1.79
CA VAL A 64 -1.28 11.39 0.59
C VAL A 64 -0.59 12.05 -0.58
N THR A 65 0.08 11.24 -1.40
CA THR A 65 0.66 11.67 -2.67
C THR A 65 -0.01 10.92 -3.81
N GLU A 66 -0.27 11.62 -4.91
CA GLU A 66 -0.54 10.96 -6.17
C GLU A 66 0.76 10.37 -6.74
N VAL A 67 0.62 9.26 -7.45
CA VAL A 67 1.70 8.55 -8.12
C VAL A 67 1.25 8.21 -9.54
N THR A 68 1.83 8.86 -10.56
CA THR A 68 1.56 8.52 -11.96
C THR A 68 2.52 7.42 -12.42
N VAL A 69 2.04 6.19 -12.49
CA VAL A 69 2.84 5.04 -12.95
C VAL A 69 2.62 4.86 -14.45
N PRO A 70 3.69 4.86 -15.27
CA PRO A 70 3.56 4.80 -16.72
C PRO A 70 3.10 3.41 -17.20
N LYS A 71 2.46 3.38 -18.36
CA LYS A 71 2.17 2.13 -19.08
C LYS A 71 3.43 1.28 -19.28
N GLY A 72 3.26 -0.03 -19.31
CA GLY A 72 4.34 -1.02 -19.40
C GLY A 72 4.92 -1.44 -18.05
N THR A 73 4.59 -0.74 -16.96
CA THR A 73 5.04 -1.10 -15.61
C THR A 73 4.31 -2.33 -15.09
N VAL A 74 5.04 -3.25 -14.46
CA VAL A 74 4.47 -4.41 -13.76
C VAL A 74 3.98 -4.00 -12.37
N ILE A 75 2.72 -4.32 -12.07
CA ILE A 75 2.15 -4.17 -10.73
C ILE A 75 1.49 -5.48 -10.27
N TYR A 76 1.27 -5.56 -8.97
CA TYR A 76 0.54 -6.63 -8.31
C TYR A 76 -0.59 -6.02 -7.52
N GLU A 77 -1.82 -6.40 -7.82
CA GLU A 77 -3.00 -5.78 -7.25
C GLU A 77 -3.92 -6.81 -6.60
N GLY A 78 -4.44 -6.47 -5.43
CA GLY A 78 -5.40 -7.29 -4.71
C GLY A 78 -5.97 -6.55 -3.51
N THR A 79 -6.48 -7.31 -2.55
CA THR A 79 -7.02 -6.78 -1.29
C THR A 79 -5.99 -6.91 -0.18
N ALA A 80 -5.79 -5.88 0.63
CA ALA A 80 -4.92 -5.93 1.81
C ALA A 80 -5.40 -7.02 2.79
N ALA A 81 -4.49 -7.91 3.17
CA ALA A 81 -4.76 -8.98 4.12
C ALA A 81 -4.91 -8.45 5.54
N LEU A 82 -5.61 -9.23 6.37
CA LEU A 82 -5.61 -9.05 7.82
C LEU A 82 -4.18 -9.06 8.37
N GLN A 83 -3.88 -8.13 9.28
CA GLN A 83 -2.62 -8.09 10.01
C GLN A 83 -2.85 -8.28 11.51
N ILE A 84 -2.05 -9.17 12.11
CA ILE A 84 -2.02 -9.36 13.57
C ILE A 84 -1.07 -8.33 14.17
N LEU A 85 -1.56 -7.57 15.14
CA LEU A 85 -0.78 -6.59 15.89
C LEU A 85 0.01 -7.28 17.00
N ASN A 86 1.28 -6.92 17.19
CA ASN A 86 2.13 -7.47 18.26
C ASN A 86 2.22 -9.00 18.22
N GLU A 87 2.37 -9.54 17.01
CA GLU A 87 2.37 -10.99 16.74
C GLU A 87 3.45 -11.74 17.54
N GLU A 88 4.61 -11.12 17.73
CA GLU A 88 5.74 -11.70 18.49
C GLU A 88 5.42 -11.95 19.97
N ILE A 89 4.47 -11.23 20.55
CA ILE A 89 4.04 -11.39 21.95
C ILE A 89 2.66 -12.06 22.08
N GLY A 90 2.22 -12.78 21.03
CA GLY A 90 0.98 -13.56 21.05
C GLY A 90 -0.25 -12.82 20.53
N GLY A 91 -0.09 -11.61 19.99
CA GLY A 91 -1.16 -10.85 19.35
C GLY A 91 -2.01 -10.05 20.34
N THR A 92 -2.19 -8.75 20.10
CA THR A 92 -3.01 -7.87 20.97
C THR A 92 -4.21 -7.26 20.25
N GLY A 93 -4.38 -7.54 18.97
CA GLY A 93 -5.42 -6.96 18.11
C GLY A 93 -5.20 -7.30 16.65
N GLN A 94 -6.15 -6.89 15.80
CA GLN A 94 -6.10 -7.16 14.37
C GLN A 94 -6.49 -5.91 13.58
N LEU A 95 -5.81 -5.67 12.48
CA LEU A 95 -6.27 -4.78 11.42
C LEU A 95 -6.91 -5.65 10.36
N ILE A 96 -8.20 -5.46 10.13
CA ILE A 96 -9.00 -6.34 9.25
C ILE A 96 -8.58 -6.26 7.78
N GLY A 97 -7.92 -5.18 7.36
CA GLY A 97 -7.59 -4.94 5.96
C GLY A 97 -8.85 -4.75 5.12
N GLY A 98 -8.85 -5.28 3.90
CA GLY A 98 -10.00 -5.20 2.99
C GLY A 98 -9.91 -4.06 1.97
N GLY A 99 -9.00 -3.10 2.15
CA GLY A 99 -8.73 -2.04 1.18
C GLY A 99 -8.04 -2.55 -0.08
N ASN A 100 -8.11 -1.76 -1.16
CA ASN A 100 -7.32 -2.00 -2.36
C ASN A 100 -5.82 -1.82 -2.06
N GLN A 101 -5.02 -2.82 -2.43
CA GLN A 101 -3.58 -2.78 -2.31
C GLN A 101 -2.95 -2.99 -3.68
N VAL A 102 -2.07 -2.07 -4.04
CA VAL A 102 -1.21 -2.15 -5.23
C VAL A 102 0.23 -2.21 -4.75
N TYR A 103 0.96 -3.22 -5.18
CA TYR A 103 2.39 -3.35 -5.00
C TYR A 103 3.11 -3.14 -6.33
N CYS A 104 4.01 -2.17 -6.38
CA CYS A 104 4.94 -1.93 -7.48
C CYS A 104 6.36 -2.29 -7.00
N PRO A 105 7.06 -3.24 -7.64
CA PRO A 105 8.41 -3.63 -7.26
C PRO A 105 9.39 -2.45 -7.27
N TRP A 106 10.39 -2.48 -6.39
CA TRP A 106 11.36 -1.39 -6.27
C TRP A 106 12.21 -1.19 -7.52
N GLU A 107 12.45 -2.26 -8.27
CA GLU A 107 13.14 -2.26 -9.55
C GLU A 107 12.35 -1.58 -10.68
N GLU A 108 11.03 -1.52 -10.55
CA GLU A 108 10.14 -0.83 -11.50
C GLU A 108 9.96 0.65 -11.10
N LEU A 109 10.02 0.96 -9.80
CA LEU A 109 9.69 2.29 -9.28
C LEU A 109 10.66 3.40 -9.70
N ASN A 110 10.08 4.56 -10.04
CA ASN A 110 10.83 5.80 -10.22
C ASN A 110 10.37 6.89 -9.23
N PRO A 111 11.26 7.49 -8.43
CA PRO A 111 10.92 8.58 -7.51
C PRO A 111 10.23 9.78 -8.19
N LYS A 112 10.48 10.02 -9.48
CA LYS A 112 9.86 11.13 -10.24
C LYS A 112 8.36 10.98 -10.45
N TRP A 113 7.79 9.81 -10.15
CA TRP A 113 6.35 9.55 -10.28
C TRP A 113 5.53 10.13 -9.12
N PHE A 114 6.17 10.46 -8.00
CA PHE A 114 5.54 10.90 -6.76
C PHE A 114 5.52 12.43 -6.68
N GLY A 115 4.40 13.01 -6.25
CA GLY A 115 4.30 14.45 -5.95
C GLY A 115 3.64 15.28 -7.04
N LYS A 116 2.66 14.71 -7.75
CA LYS A 116 1.62 15.53 -8.40
C LYS A 116 0.57 15.95 -7.39
#